data_AF-A0A072PUC5-F1
#
_entry.id   AF-A0A072PUC5-F1
#
_cell.length_a   1.000
_cell.length_b   1.000
_cell.length_c   1.000
_cell.angle_alpha   90.00
_cell.angle_beta   90.00
_cell.angle_gamma   90.00
#
_symmetry.space_group_name_H-M   'P 1'
#
loop_
_entity.id
_entity.type
_entity.pdbx_description
1 polymer ?
#
loop_
_entity_poly.entity_id
_entity_poly.type
_entity_poly.pdbx_seq_one_letter_code
_entity_poly.pdbx_strand_id
1 'polypeptide(L)'
;MDMPVNVPVDNPNADTEWNDILRKHGIIPEKPPDPEPIIQEALIEAAKRAHENRLEDKDLDELNDLEDEEDAAFLERYRRQRLAELSTLQKKSVYGQVFPLQKPDYSRDVTEESSKAFVLVNLTSSLGTNVESRVLTELWRQLAVKFGDIKFCEIRADLCIEGYPERNTPTILLYKDGEIKRQIVTLQQLNGPRTNQEDIERVLLEVGAVAENDVRLRRKGSDEGLNARKEAVADDDDDDWD
;
A
#
# COMPACT_ATOMS: atom_id res chain seq x y z
N MET A 1 63.67 39.10 -4.67
CA MET A 1 62.89 37.93 -4.24
C MET A 1 61.63 38.48 -3.59
N ASP A 2 60.56 38.66 -4.37
CA ASP A 2 59.26 39.03 -3.81
C ASP A 2 58.58 37.75 -3.34
N MET A 3 58.51 37.57 -2.02
CA MET A 3 57.73 36.49 -1.43
C MET A 3 56.25 36.89 -1.46
N PRO A 4 55.33 36.01 -1.92
CA PRO A 4 53.91 36.31 -1.87
C PRO A 4 53.46 36.44 -0.42
N VAL A 5 52.85 37.58 -0.09
CA VAL A 5 52.28 37.88 1.23
C VAL A 5 51.08 36.97 1.44
N ASN A 6 51.17 36.05 2.40
CA ASN A 6 50.07 35.16 2.75
C ASN A 6 49.09 35.88 3.69
N VAL A 7 48.02 36.44 3.11
CA VAL A 7 46.94 37.08 3.86
C VAL A 7 46.13 35.99 4.58
N PRO A 8 45.90 36.09 5.90
CA PRO A 8 45.03 35.14 6.61
C PRO A 8 43.60 35.24 6.05
N VAL A 9 43.07 34.13 5.55
CA VAL A 9 41.66 34.06 5.15
C VAL A 9 40.85 33.86 6.42
N ASP A 10 40.26 34.95 6.93
CA ASP A 10 39.29 34.91 8.01
C ASP A 10 38.00 34.22 7.50
N ASN A 11 37.94 32.90 7.70
CA ASN A 11 36.82 32.00 7.40
C ASN A 11 36.53 31.73 5.89
N PRO A 12 36.92 30.56 5.35
CA PRO A 12 36.69 30.16 3.95
C PRO A 12 35.22 30.10 3.50
N ASN A 13 34.29 30.05 4.46
CA ASN A 13 32.85 29.99 4.21
C ASN A 13 32.14 31.35 4.32
N ALA A 14 32.85 32.43 4.62
CA ALA A 14 32.26 33.77 4.66
C ALA A 14 31.96 34.26 3.24
N ASP A 15 30.74 34.76 3.00
CA ASP A 15 30.34 35.33 1.70
C ASP A 15 30.79 36.80 1.65
N THR A 16 32.07 37.00 1.31
CA THR A 16 32.65 38.32 1.06
C THR A 16 33.08 38.44 -0.39
N GLU A 17 33.06 39.66 -0.94
CA GLU A 17 33.49 39.93 -2.32
C GLU A 17 34.91 39.40 -2.61
N TRP A 18 35.77 39.37 -1.59
CA TRP A 18 37.11 38.80 -1.67
C TRP A 18 37.08 37.28 -1.81
N ASN A 19 36.25 36.57 -1.04
CA ASN A 19 36.15 35.11 -1.10
C ASN A 19 35.55 34.62 -2.44
N ASP A 20 34.63 35.38 -3.05
CA ASP A 20 34.09 35.04 -4.37
C ASP A 20 35.12 35.23 -5.50
N ILE A 21 35.97 36.26 -5.40
CA ILE A 21 37.11 36.44 -6.31
C ILE A 21 38.10 35.28 -6.14
N LEU A 22 38.37 34.84 -4.90
CA LEU A 22 39.25 33.70 -4.62
C LEU A 22 38.69 32.36 -5.10
N ARG A 23 37.36 32.15 -5.04
CA ARG A 23 36.66 31.01 -5.66
C ARG A 23 36.83 31.00 -7.17
N LYS A 24 36.62 32.16 -7.82
CA LYS A 24 36.78 32.33 -9.28
C LYS A 24 38.21 32.10 -9.77
N HIS A 25 39.21 32.43 -8.94
CA HIS A 25 40.62 32.17 -9.23
C HIS A 25 41.10 30.76 -8.83
N GLY A 26 40.20 29.89 -8.32
CA GLY A 26 40.50 28.49 -7.99
C GLY A 26 41.35 28.31 -6.72
N ILE A 27 41.43 29.33 -5.87
CA ILE A 27 42.21 29.32 -4.62
C ILE A 27 41.38 28.70 -3.48
N ILE A 28 40.06 28.84 -3.52
CA ILE A 28 39.10 28.27 -2.56
C ILE A 28 38.07 27.42 -3.35
N PRO A 29 37.64 26.25 -2.85
CA PRO A 29 36.60 25.44 -3.50
C PRO A 29 35.28 26.21 -3.70
N GLU A 30 34.59 25.92 -4.80
CA GLU A 30 33.26 26.49 -5.06
C GLU A 30 32.25 26.06 -3.99
N LYS A 31 31.34 26.97 -3.64
CA LYS A 31 30.29 26.70 -2.65
C LYS A 31 29.31 25.67 -3.25
N PRO A 32 28.84 24.68 -2.47
CA PRO A 32 27.78 23.81 -2.94
C PRO A 32 26.57 24.67 -3.39
N PRO A 33 25.90 24.31 -4.50
CA PRO A 33 24.72 25.02 -4.95
C PRO A 33 23.66 25.02 -3.85
N ASP A 34 22.96 26.14 -3.71
CA ASP A 34 21.93 26.30 -2.70
C ASP A 34 20.82 25.25 -2.94
N PRO A 35 20.48 24.41 -1.95
CA PRO A 35 19.41 23.42 -2.11
C PRO A 35 18.01 24.06 -2.15
N GLU A 36 17.86 25.32 -1.77
CA GLU A 36 16.58 26.05 -1.74
C GLU A 36 15.73 25.96 -3.03
N PRO A 37 16.24 26.24 -4.24
CA PRO A 37 15.46 26.11 -5.47
C PRO A 37 14.95 24.69 -5.74
N ILE A 38 15.74 23.67 -5.42
CA ILE A 38 15.36 22.26 -5.61
C ILE A 38 14.25 21.88 -4.62
N ILE A 39 14.35 22.35 -3.38
CA ILE A 39 13.35 22.12 -2.34
C ILE A 39 12.03 22.83 -2.69
N GLN A 40 12.10 24.05 -3.22
CA GLN A 40 10.91 24.81 -3.65
C GLN A 40 10.19 24.14 -4.81
N GLU A 41 10.93 23.67 -5.82
CA GLU A 41 10.35 22.96 -6.96
C GLU A 41 9.69 21.64 -6.53
N ALA A 42 10.36 20.86 -5.67
CA ALA A 42 9.80 19.63 -5.09
C ALA A 42 8.53 19.91 -4.26
N LEU A 43 8.49 21.01 -3.52
CA LEU A 43 7.32 21.38 -2.72
C LEU A 43 6.12 21.79 -3.59
N ILE A 44 6.36 22.54 -4.68
CA ILE A 44 5.33 22.91 -5.66
C ILE A 44 4.79 21.66 -6.37
N GLU A 45 5.67 20.74 -6.75
CA GLU A 45 5.26 19.48 -7.38
C GLU A 45 4.44 18.61 -6.42
N ALA A 46 4.86 18.52 -5.16
CA ALA A 46 4.11 17.81 -4.12
C ALA A 46 2.72 18.43 -3.89
N ALA A 47 2.61 19.76 -3.88
CA ALA A 47 1.34 20.46 -3.75
C ALA A 47 0.40 20.19 -4.94
N LYS A 48 0.92 20.17 -6.17
CA LYS A 48 0.14 19.81 -7.36
C LYS A 48 -0.35 18.37 -7.32
N ARG A 49 0.54 17.42 -6.98
CA ARG A 49 0.18 16.01 -6.83
C ARG A 49 -0.87 15.80 -5.74
N ALA A 50 -0.74 16.50 -4.61
CA ALA A 50 -1.74 16.46 -3.54
C ALA A 50 -3.10 17.03 -3.99
N HIS A 51 -3.09 18.09 -4.81
CA HIS A 51 -4.31 18.63 -5.38
C HIS A 51 -4.96 17.64 -6.36
N GLU A 52 -4.19 17.04 -7.27
CA GLU A 52 -4.69 16.05 -8.23
C GLU A 52 -5.22 14.79 -7.55
N ASN A 53 -4.55 14.32 -6.50
CA ASN A 53 -4.91 13.11 -5.77
C ASN A 53 -5.93 13.34 -4.65
N ARG A 54 -6.46 14.57 -4.47
CA ARG A 54 -7.38 14.90 -3.36
C ARG A 54 -8.69 14.09 -3.35
N LEU A 55 -9.04 13.54 -4.52
CA LEU A 55 -10.23 12.73 -4.71
C LEU A 55 -9.93 11.23 -4.66
N GLU A 56 -8.65 10.82 -4.73
CA GLU A 56 -8.22 9.41 -4.74
C GLU A 56 -8.73 8.66 -3.50
N ASP A 57 -8.77 9.32 -2.35
CA ASP A 57 -9.24 8.73 -1.10
C ASP A 57 -10.75 8.85 -0.89
N LYS A 58 -11.54 9.27 -1.89
CA LYS A 58 -13.00 9.49 -1.76
C LYS A 58 -13.84 8.41 -2.45
N ASP A 59 -14.90 7.97 -1.77
CA ASP A 59 -15.89 7.02 -2.29
C ASP A 59 -16.94 7.70 -3.18
N LEU A 60 -17.70 6.90 -3.93
CA LEU A 60 -18.75 7.41 -4.84
C LEU A 60 -19.81 8.27 -4.13
N ASP A 61 -20.09 7.99 -2.86
CA ASP A 61 -21.04 8.76 -2.06
C ASP A 61 -20.39 10.08 -1.59
N GLU A 62 -19.15 10.02 -1.08
CA GLU A 62 -18.37 11.21 -0.68
C GLU A 62 -18.11 12.16 -1.85
N LEU A 63 -18.02 11.64 -3.08
CA LEU A 63 -17.92 12.44 -4.30
C LEU A 63 -19.23 13.20 -4.57
N ASN A 64 -20.39 12.58 -4.38
CA ASN A 64 -21.68 13.24 -4.62
C ASN A 64 -21.85 14.45 -3.70
N ASP A 65 -21.37 14.37 -2.46
CA ASP A 65 -21.44 15.47 -1.50
C ASP A 65 -20.57 16.68 -1.91
N LEU A 66 -19.62 16.51 -2.83
CA LEU A 66 -18.73 17.58 -3.34
C LEU A 66 -19.20 18.17 -4.66
N GLU A 67 -20.33 17.71 -5.19
CA GLU A 67 -20.88 18.17 -6.47
C GLU A 67 -21.19 19.69 -6.46
N ASP A 68 -21.45 20.26 -5.27
CA ASP A 68 -21.68 21.70 -5.07
C ASP A 68 -20.38 22.54 -4.97
N GLU A 69 -19.25 21.93 -4.63
CA GLU A 69 -17.98 22.63 -4.35
C GLU A 69 -16.98 22.60 -5.52
N GLU A 70 -17.08 21.57 -6.39
CA GLU A 70 -16.10 21.28 -7.43
C GLU A 70 -16.70 21.40 -8.85
N ASP A 71 -15.85 21.54 -9.85
CA ASP A 71 -16.27 21.65 -11.25
C ASP A 71 -16.92 20.33 -11.72
N ALA A 72 -18.21 20.39 -12.09
CA ALA A 72 -19.01 19.22 -12.47
C ALA A 72 -18.35 18.37 -13.57
N ALA A 73 -17.62 19.00 -14.51
CA ALA A 73 -16.93 18.28 -15.58
C ALA A 73 -15.70 17.47 -15.07
N PHE A 74 -15.06 17.91 -13.99
CA PHE A 74 -13.95 17.20 -13.36
C PHE A 74 -14.48 16.02 -12.54
N LEU A 75 -15.55 16.25 -11.78
CA LEU A 75 -16.19 15.24 -10.96
C LEU A 75 -16.77 14.08 -11.79
N GLU A 76 -17.41 14.38 -12.94
CA GLU A 76 -17.95 13.36 -13.83
C GLU A 76 -16.86 12.47 -14.44
N ARG A 77 -15.72 13.08 -14.85
CA ARG A 77 -14.57 12.33 -15.36
C ARG A 77 -14.02 11.40 -14.30
N TYR A 78 -13.85 11.89 -13.08
CA TYR A 78 -13.33 11.12 -11.96
C TYR A 78 -14.27 9.96 -11.58
N ARG A 79 -15.58 10.23 -11.48
CA ARG A 79 -16.60 9.21 -11.25
C ARG A 79 -16.56 8.11 -12.31
N ARG A 80 -16.44 8.49 -13.59
CA ARG A 80 -16.35 7.54 -14.71
C ARG A 80 -15.09 6.69 -14.63
N GLN A 81 -13.96 7.28 -14.25
CA GLN A 81 -12.71 6.56 -14.04
C GLN A 81 -12.85 5.53 -12.90
N ARG A 82 -13.39 5.94 -11.75
CA ARG A 82 -13.61 5.04 -10.60
C ARG A 82 -14.59 3.91 -10.90
N LEU A 83 -15.68 4.20 -11.60
CA LEU A 83 -16.62 3.17 -12.08
C LEU A 83 -15.94 2.17 -13.02
N ALA A 84 -15.07 2.65 -13.91
CA ALA A 84 -14.32 1.77 -14.80
C ALA A 84 -13.38 0.85 -14.00
N GLU A 85 -12.62 1.39 -13.05
CA GLU A 85 -11.72 0.62 -12.16
C GLU A 85 -12.49 -0.45 -11.39
N LEU A 86 -13.58 -0.10 -10.71
CA LEU A 86 -14.45 -1.05 -10.01
C LEU A 86 -14.98 -2.14 -10.94
N SER A 87 -15.43 -1.77 -12.14
CA SER A 87 -15.90 -2.76 -13.13
C SER A 87 -14.78 -3.71 -13.57
N THR A 88 -13.53 -3.24 -13.66
CA THR A 88 -12.39 -4.09 -14.02
C THR A 88 -12.02 -5.04 -12.90
N LEU A 89 -12.05 -4.58 -11.64
CA LEU A 89 -11.81 -5.44 -10.47
C LEU A 89 -12.88 -6.53 -10.35
N GLN A 90 -14.15 -6.18 -10.53
CA GLN A 90 -15.24 -7.16 -10.55
C GLN A 90 -15.07 -8.19 -11.66
N LYS A 91 -14.66 -7.78 -12.87
CA LYS A 91 -14.39 -8.72 -13.97
C LYS A 91 -13.18 -9.63 -13.71
N LYS A 92 -12.17 -9.13 -13.00
CA LYS A 92 -10.97 -9.90 -12.63
C LYS A 92 -11.21 -10.81 -11.41
N SER A 93 -12.29 -10.61 -10.66
CA SER A 93 -12.63 -11.36 -9.47
C SER A 93 -13.12 -12.78 -9.80
N VAL A 94 -12.20 -13.69 -10.12
CA VAL A 94 -12.48 -15.07 -10.54
C VAL A 94 -12.39 -16.09 -9.40
N TYR A 95 -11.55 -15.84 -8.39
CA TYR A 95 -11.19 -16.83 -7.38
C TYR A 95 -12.14 -16.80 -6.17
N GLY A 96 -12.23 -15.69 -5.46
CA GLY A 96 -13.25 -15.41 -4.41
C GLY A 96 -13.33 -16.37 -3.21
N GLN A 97 -12.49 -17.40 -3.14
CA GLN A 97 -12.48 -18.44 -2.12
C GLN A 97 -11.08 -19.06 -1.98
N VAL A 98 -10.88 -19.85 -0.93
CA VAL A 98 -9.65 -20.60 -0.70
C VAL A 98 -9.71 -21.95 -1.43
N PHE A 99 -8.69 -22.25 -2.24
CA PHE A 99 -8.58 -23.49 -3.00
C PHE A 99 -7.65 -24.48 -2.28
N PRO A 100 -8.14 -25.66 -1.87
CA PRO A 100 -7.28 -26.71 -1.34
C PRO A 100 -6.41 -27.28 -2.48
N LEU A 101 -5.11 -27.38 -2.26
CA LEU A 101 -4.17 -27.92 -3.23
C LEU A 101 -3.72 -29.34 -2.89
N GLN A 102 -3.38 -30.07 -3.94
CA GLN A 102 -2.68 -31.35 -3.86
C GLN A 102 -1.31 -31.22 -4.55
N LYS A 103 -0.35 -32.04 -4.14
CA LYS A 103 1.02 -32.02 -4.70
C LYS A 103 1.05 -32.18 -6.24
N PRO A 104 0.28 -33.08 -6.87
CA PRO A 104 0.30 -33.24 -8.33
C PRO A 104 -0.20 -32.00 -9.08
N ASP A 105 -1.15 -31.27 -8.50
CA ASP A 105 -1.77 -30.10 -9.13
C ASP A 105 -0.99 -28.80 -8.88
N TYR A 106 0.05 -28.82 -8.02
CA TYR A 106 0.78 -27.63 -7.60
C TYR A 106 1.34 -26.83 -8.79
N SER A 107 1.94 -27.49 -9.78
CA SER A 107 2.51 -26.81 -10.95
C SER A 107 1.44 -26.05 -11.74
N ARG A 108 0.33 -26.73 -12.05
CA ARG A 108 -0.78 -26.14 -12.81
C ARG A 108 -1.44 -25.01 -12.03
N ASP A 109 -1.83 -25.30 -10.79
CA ASP A 109 -2.72 -24.43 -10.03
C ASP A 109 -1.97 -23.28 -9.33
N VAL A 110 -0.65 -23.36 -9.20
CA VAL A 110 0.20 -22.31 -8.62
C VAL A 110 1.13 -21.71 -9.67
N THR A 111 2.03 -22.51 -10.25
CA THR A 111 3.10 -21.97 -11.10
C THR A 111 2.55 -21.42 -12.42
N GLU A 112 1.75 -22.20 -13.15
CA GLU A 112 1.17 -21.77 -14.42
C GLU A 112 0.12 -20.66 -14.23
N GLU A 113 -0.77 -20.81 -13.26
CA GLU A 113 -1.78 -19.81 -12.93
C GLU A 113 -1.19 -18.47 -12.47
N SER A 114 0.01 -18.47 -11.88
CA SER A 114 0.67 -17.23 -11.45
C SER A 114 1.05 -16.28 -12.60
N SER A 115 1.05 -16.76 -13.85
CA SER A 115 1.18 -15.89 -15.03
C SER A 115 -0.02 -14.98 -15.22
N LYS A 116 -1.21 -15.42 -14.81
CA LYS A 116 -2.49 -14.68 -14.99
C LYS A 116 -2.78 -13.77 -13.82
N ALA A 117 -2.57 -14.27 -12.60
CA ALA A 117 -2.90 -13.58 -11.35
C ALA A 117 -1.82 -13.80 -10.29
N PHE A 118 -1.88 -13.05 -9.18
CA PHE A 118 -1.08 -13.40 -8.01
C PHE A 118 -1.65 -14.67 -7.37
N VAL A 119 -0.77 -15.62 -7.03
CA VAL A 119 -1.16 -16.85 -6.34
C VAL A 119 -0.46 -16.91 -5.00
N LEU A 120 -1.25 -17.01 -3.93
CA LEU A 120 -0.77 -17.13 -2.56
C LEU A 120 -1.02 -18.54 -2.07
N VAL A 121 0.02 -19.19 -1.55
CA VAL A 121 -0.08 -20.54 -0.99
C VAL A 121 0.22 -20.51 0.50
N ASN A 122 -0.73 -20.97 1.31
CA ASN A 122 -0.55 -21.21 2.74
C ASN A 122 -0.17 -22.68 2.96
N LEU A 123 1.06 -22.92 3.44
CA LEU A 123 1.51 -24.23 3.91
C LEU A 123 1.17 -24.36 5.40
N THR A 124 0.12 -25.11 5.70
CA THR A 124 -0.42 -25.26 7.05
C THR A 124 0.24 -26.38 7.84
N SER A 125 0.23 -26.24 9.17
CA SER A 125 0.60 -27.28 10.14
C SER A 125 -0.20 -28.56 9.96
N SER A 126 0.49 -29.70 10.00
CA SER A 126 -0.13 -31.02 9.84
C SER A 126 -0.69 -31.58 11.15
N LEU A 127 -0.19 -31.10 12.30
CA LEU A 127 -0.63 -31.52 13.63
C LEU A 127 -1.89 -30.78 14.10
N GLY A 128 -2.23 -29.67 13.45
CA GLY A 128 -3.40 -28.85 13.78
C GLY A 128 -3.31 -28.14 15.14
N THR A 129 -2.24 -28.33 15.92
CA THR A 129 -2.01 -27.66 17.22
C THR A 129 -1.32 -26.31 17.08
N ASN A 130 -0.79 -25.99 15.90
CA ASN A 130 -0.12 -24.72 15.65
C ASN A 130 -1.12 -23.56 15.62
N VAL A 131 -0.98 -22.62 16.56
CA VAL A 131 -1.89 -21.47 16.71
C VAL A 131 -1.81 -20.53 15.52
N GLU A 132 -0.61 -20.23 15.03
CA GLU A 132 -0.39 -19.34 13.89
C GLU A 132 -1.05 -19.87 12.62
N SER A 133 -0.97 -21.18 12.38
CA SER A 133 -1.64 -21.81 11.22
C SER A 133 -3.15 -21.63 11.27
N ARG A 134 -3.77 -21.77 12.46
CA ARG A 134 -5.22 -21.55 12.64
C ARG A 134 -5.61 -20.10 12.39
N VAL A 135 -4.84 -19.15 12.92
CA VAL A 135 -5.05 -17.71 12.72
C VAL A 135 -4.97 -17.39 11.22
N LEU A 136 -3.93 -17.87 10.55
CA LEU A 136 -3.75 -17.61 9.13
C LEU A 136 -4.86 -18.24 8.29
N THR A 137 -5.28 -19.48 8.54
CA THR A 137 -6.36 -20.13 7.79
C THR A 137 -7.69 -19.36 7.88
N GLU A 138 -8.00 -18.77 9.04
CA GLU A 138 -9.20 -17.93 9.18
C GLU A 138 -9.08 -16.63 8.37
N LEU A 139 -7.95 -15.93 8.51
CA LEU A 139 -7.67 -14.71 7.74
C LEU A 139 -7.66 -14.99 6.23
N TRP A 140 -7.15 -16.15 5.81
CA TRP A 140 -7.08 -16.59 4.41
C TRP A 140 -8.46 -16.62 3.77
N ARG A 141 -9.47 -17.11 4.48
CA ARG A 141 -10.87 -17.18 4.00
C ARG A 141 -11.45 -15.80 3.81
N GLN A 142 -11.20 -14.90 4.77
CA GLN A 142 -11.70 -13.52 4.72
C GLN A 142 -11.04 -12.74 3.57
N LEU A 143 -9.73 -12.88 3.41
CA LEU A 143 -8.97 -12.23 2.35
C LEU A 143 -9.30 -12.78 0.96
N ALA A 144 -9.58 -14.08 0.82
CA ALA A 144 -9.96 -14.66 -0.47
C ALA A 144 -11.29 -14.10 -0.99
N VAL A 145 -12.25 -13.82 -0.09
CA VAL A 145 -13.51 -13.16 -0.45
C VAL A 145 -13.28 -11.69 -0.79
N LYS A 146 -12.40 -11.02 -0.04
CA LYS A 146 -12.07 -9.60 -0.24
C LYS A 146 -11.32 -9.35 -1.55
N PHE A 147 -10.34 -10.19 -1.87
CA PHE A 147 -9.45 -10.06 -3.03
C PHE A 147 -9.71 -11.18 -4.05
N GLY A 148 -10.89 -11.17 -4.67
CA GLY A 148 -11.28 -12.25 -5.58
C GLY A 148 -10.48 -12.32 -6.89
N ASP A 149 -9.67 -11.32 -7.20
CA ASP A 149 -8.70 -11.28 -8.32
C ASP A 149 -7.37 -11.97 -7.98
N ILE A 150 -7.14 -12.28 -6.71
CA ILE A 150 -5.96 -13.00 -6.21
C ILE A 150 -6.38 -14.43 -5.87
N LYS A 151 -5.55 -15.40 -6.25
CA LYS A 151 -5.82 -16.81 -5.98
C LYS A 151 -5.24 -17.21 -4.62
N PHE A 152 -6.09 -17.53 -3.67
CA PHE A 152 -5.68 -18.05 -2.36
C PHE A 152 -5.74 -19.57 -2.36
N CYS A 153 -4.63 -20.20 -2.03
CA CYS A 153 -4.48 -21.65 -1.99
C CYS A 153 -4.03 -22.11 -0.61
N GLU A 154 -4.40 -23.33 -0.23
CA GLU A 154 -4.00 -23.95 1.03
C GLU A 154 -3.56 -25.40 0.81
N ILE A 155 -2.45 -25.80 1.42
CA ILE A 155 -1.96 -27.19 1.42
C ILE A 155 -1.31 -27.50 2.76
N ARG A 156 -1.43 -28.74 3.23
CA ARG A 156 -0.63 -29.18 4.38
C ARG A 156 0.85 -29.21 4.01
N ALA A 157 1.69 -28.69 4.90
CA ALA A 157 3.12 -28.57 4.64
C ALA A 157 3.78 -29.93 4.34
N ASP A 158 3.44 -30.98 5.09
CA ASP A 158 3.95 -32.34 4.90
C ASP A 158 3.55 -32.98 3.56
N LEU A 159 2.38 -32.63 3.03
CA LEU A 159 1.92 -33.12 1.73
C LEU A 159 2.60 -32.38 0.57
N CYS A 160 2.95 -31.11 0.76
CA CYS A 160 3.66 -30.33 -0.25
C CYS A 160 5.15 -30.70 -0.30
N ILE A 161 5.81 -30.66 0.86
CA ILE A 161 7.24 -30.88 1.03
C ILE A 161 7.43 -31.96 2.10
N GLU A 162 8.02 -33.08 1.71
CA GLU A 162 8.23 -34.21 2.61
C GLU A 162 9.19 -33.81 3.74
N GLY A 163 8.79 -34.06 4.99
CA GLY A 163 9.58 -33.71 6.16
C GLY A 163 9.68 -32.21 6.45
N TYR A 164 8.78 -31.37 5.90
CA TYR A 164 8.77 -29.94 6.19
C TYR A 164 8.68 -29.70 7.71
N PRO A 165 9.58 -28.90 8.32
CA PRO A 165 9.59 -28.73 9.77
C PRO A 165 8.32 -28.04 10.27
N GLU A 166 7.64 -28.65 11.25
CA GLU A 166 6.41 -28.09 11.83
C GLU A 166 6.61 -26.69 12.42
N ARG A 167 7.79 -26.43 12.99
CA ARG A 167 8.17 -25.11 13.53
C ARG A 167 8.24 -23.99 12.49
N ASN A 168 8.29 -24.35 11.21
CA ASN A 168 8.29 -23.40 10.09
C ASN A 168 6.86 -23.14 9.58
N THR A 169 5.84 -23.79 10.15
CA THR A 169 4.44 -23.58 9.76
C THR A 169 3.78 -22.50 10.63
N PRO A 170 2.87 -21.68 10.06
CA PRO A 170 2.52 -21.66 8.64
C PRO A 170 3.62 -21.02 7.80
N THR A 171 3.68 -21.34 6.50
CA THR A 171 4.53 -20.63 5.55
C THR A 171 3.69 -20.10 4.39
N ILE A 172 3.83 -18.81 4.09
CA ILE A 172 3.17 -18.16 2.97
C ILE A 172 4.17 -18.07 1.81
N LEU A 173 3.75 -18.54 0.63
CA LEU A 173 4.48 -18.38 -0.62
C LEU A 173 3.64 -17.53 -1.57
N LEU A 174 4.19 -16.40 -2.02
CA LEU A 174 3.57 -15.54 -3.02
C LEU A 174 4.23 -15.78 -4.38
N TYR A 175 3.43 -16.19 -5.35
CA TYR A 175 3.85 -16.43 -6.73
C TYR A 175 3.29 -15.38 -7.67
N LYS A 176 4.12 -14.99 -8.64
CA LYS A 176 3.74 -14.18 -9.80
C LYS A 176 4.67 -14.52 -10.96
N ASP A 177 4.09 -14.75 -12.14
CA ASP A 177 4.79 -15.02 -13.39
C ASP A 177 5.76 -16.23 -13.33
N GLY A 178 5.35 -17.29 -12.62
CA GLY A 178 6.10 -18.53 -12.46
C GLY A 178 7.15 -18.51 -11.36
N GLU A 179 7.34 -17.38 -10.68
CA GLU A 179 8.39 -17.19 -9.67
C GLU A 179 7.83 -16.86 -8.30
N ILE A 180 8.58 -17.22 -7.25
CA ILE A 180 8.28 -16.80 -5.87
C ILE A 180 8.75 -15.35 -5.71
N LYS A 181 7.80 -14.43 -5.51
CA LYS A 181 8.10 -13.01 -5.23
C LYS A 181 8.38 -12.76 -3.76
N ARG A 182 7.72 -13.51 -2.87
CA ARG A 182 7.91 -13.37 -1.43
C ARG A 182 7.64 -14.69 -0.72
N GLN A 183 8.44 -14.97 0.30
CA GLN A 183 8.27 -16.10 1.20
C GLN A 183 8.28 -15.60 2.63
N ILE A 184 7.29 -16.01 3.41
CA ILE A 184 7.17 -15.67 4.83
C ILE A 184 7.06 -16.98 5.60
N VAL A 185 8.07 -17.28 6.39
CA VAL A 185 8.13 -18.48 7.23
C VAL A 185 7.70 -18.10 8.63
N THR A 186 6.68 -18.78 9.16
CA THR A 186 5.92 -18.41 10.38
C THR A 186 5.26 -17.03 10.28
N LEU A 187 4.40 -16.71 11.24
CA LEU A 187 3.80 -15.37 11.32
C LEU A 187 4.66 -14.40 12.12
N GLN A 188 5.89 -14.74 12.52
CA GLN A 188 6.73 -13.86 13.35
C GLN A 188 6.96 -12.47 12.73
N GLN A 189 7.08 -12.40 11.40
CA GLN A 189 7.22 -11.14 10.67
C GLN A 189 5.89 -10.33 10.59
N LEU A 190 4.78 -10.97 10.92
CA LEU A 190 3.41 -10.46 10.84
C LEU A 190 2.76 -10.42 12.24
N ASN A 191 3.51 -10.02 13.28
CA ASN A 191 3.00 -9.94 14.67
C ASN A 191 2.64 -11.32 15.31
N GLY A 192 3.16 -12.41 14.76
CA GLY A 192 3.04 -13.76 15.31
C GLY A 192 1.57 -14.19 15.46
N PRO A 193 1.18 -14.81 16.58
CA PRO A 193 -0.20 -15.21 16.83
C PRO A 193 -1.24 -14.07 16.83
N ARG A 194 -0.81 -12.81 16.83
CA ARG A 194 -1.68 -11.61 16.77
C ARG A 194 -1.75 -11.01 15.37
N THR A 195 -1.34 -11.75 14.34
CA THR A 195 -1.54 -11.34 12.94
C THR A 195 -3.00 -11.00 12.71
N ASN A 196 -3.25 -9.88 12.04
CA ASN A 196 -4.58 -9.48 11.59
C ASN A 196 -4.63 -9.29 10.07
N GLN A 197 -5.77 -8.87 9.53
CA GLN A 197 -5.94 -8.66 8.08
C GLN A 197 -4.97 -7.58 7.54
N GLU A 198 -4.78 -6.49 8.27
CA GLU A 198 -3.95 -5.34 7.86
C GLU A 198 -2.47 -5.75 7.71
N ASP A 199 -1.99 -6.68 8.54
CA ASP A 199 -0.63 -7.22 8.42
C ASP A 199 -0.42 -7.93 7.08
N ILE A 200 -1.41 -8.70 6.60
CA ILE A 200 -1.34 -9.40 5.32
C ILE A 200 -1.58 -8.45 4.15
N GLU A 201 -2.49 -7.49 4.30
CA GLU A 201 -2.73 -6.45 3.30
C GLU A 201 -1.47 -5.61 3.02
N ARG A 202 -0.68 -5.33 4.07
CA ARG A 202 0.62 -4.68 3.91
C ARG A 202 1.59 -5.50 3.06
N VAL A 203 1.62 -6.82 3.25
CA VAL A 203 2.43 -7.71 2.40
C VAL A 203 1.94 -7.67 0.95
N LEU A 204 0.63 -7.64 0.73
CA LEU A 204 0.06 -7.53 -0.62
C LEU A 204 0.46 -6.21 -1.30
N LEU A 205 0.48 -5.11 -0.57
CA LEU A 205 0.96 -3.81 -1.04
C LEU A 205 2.45 -3.84 -1.36
N GLU A 206 3.28 -4.35 -0.47
CA GLU A 206 4.74 -4.44 -0.65
C GLU A 206 5.14 -5.24 -1.90
N VAL A 207 4.38 -6.29 -2.21
CA VAL A 207 4.61 -7.15 -3.38
C VAL A 207 3.96 -6.58 -4.66
N GLY A 208 3.13 -5.54 -4.55
CA GLY A 208 2.39 -4.95 -5.67
C GLY A 208 1.24 -5.82 -6.16
N ALA A 209 0.73 -6.73 -5.32
CA ALA A 209 -0.45 -7.54 -5.61
C ALA A 209 -1.75 -6.73 -5.50
N VAL A 210 -1.73 -5.67 -4.70
CA VAL A 210 -2.81 -4.70 -4.49
C VAL A 210 -2.23 -3.30 -4.65
N ALA A 211 -3.00 -2.36 -5.20
CA ALA A 211 -2.58 -0.96 -5.34
C ALA A 211 -2.81 -0.19 -4.03
N GLU A 212 -2.00 0.84 -3.77
CA GLU A 212 -2.14 1.68 -2.56
C GLU A 212 -3.52 2.34 -2.43
N ASN A 213 -4.12 2.71 -3.58
CA ASN A 213 -5.42 3.36 -3.66
C ASN A 213 -6.59 2.37 -3.89
N ASP A 214 -6.38 1.08 -3.57
CA ASP A 214 -7.44 0.07 -3.70
C ASP A 214 -8.52 0.27 -2.63
N VAL A 215 -9.76 0.50 -3.08
CA VAL A 215 -10.94 0.73 -2.23
C VAL A 215 -11.16 -0.38 -1.20
N ARG A 216 -10.70 -1.60 -1.47
CA ARG A 216 -10.87 -2.74 -0.57
C ARG A 216 -10.04 -2.57 0.70
N LEU A 217 -8.94 -1.81 0.66
CA LEU A 217 -8.10 -1.56 1.84
C LEU A 217 -8.78 -0.62 2.84
N ARG A 218 -9.84 0.09 2.45
CA ARG A 218 -10.57 1.02 3.33
C ARG A 218 -11.36 0.24 4.40
N ARG A 219 -11.30 0.75 5.64
CA ARG A 219 -12.16 0.25 6.72
C ARG A 219 -13.58 0.76 6.48
N LYS A 220 -14.55 -0.16 6.46
CA LYS A 220 -15.99 0.14 6.42
C LYS A 220 -16.54 0.78 7.72
N GLY A 221 -15.68 1.41 8.53
CA GLY A 221 -15.94 1.75 9.94
C GLY A 221 -15.70 3.21 10.31
N SER A 222 -15.51 4.12 9.36
CA SER A 222 -15.50 5.57 9.62
C SER A 222 -16.89 6.22 9.54
N ASP A 223 -17.92 5.50 9.07
CA ASP A 223 -19.24 6.08 8.79
C ASP A 223 -20.29 5.90 9.91
N GLU A 224 -20.01 5.11 10.95
CA GLU A 224 -20.97 4.95 12.06
C GLU A 224 -21.03 6.17 13.00
N GLY A 225 -20.17 7.18 12.80
CA GLY A 225 -20.14 8.41 13.62
C GLY A 225 -20.99 9.57 13.10
N LEU A 226 -21.44 9.55 11.83
CA LEU A 226 -22.13 10.69 11.21
C LEU A 226 -23.66 10.53 11.17
N ASN A 227 -24.18 9.31 11.19
CA ASN A 227 -25.64 9.07 11.18
C ASN A 227 -26.32 9.40 12.52
N ALA A 228 -25.60 9.35 13.65
CA ALA A 228 -26.17 9.70 14.96
C ALA A 228 -26.43 11.21 15.15
N ARG A 229 -25.84 12.08 14.31
CA ARG A 229 -26.09 13.54 14.39
C ARG A 229 -27.29 14.00 13.55
N LYS A 230 -27.74 13.23 12.56
CA LYS A 230 -28.93 13.58 11.76
C LYS A 230 -30.24 13.27 12.48
N GLU A 231 -30.28 12.25 13.33
CA GLU A 231 -31.49 11.94 14.12
C GLU A 231 -31.72 12.90 15.30
N ALA A 232 -30.66 13.55 15.82
CA ALA A 232 -30.80 14.49 16.94
C ALA A 232 -31.19 15.93 16.53
N VAL A 233 -31.18 16.26 15.23
CA VAL A 233 -31.52 17.62 14.73
C VAL A 233 -32.94 17.65 14.14
N ALA A 234 -33.59 16.50 13.95
CA ALA A 234 -34.93 16.40 13.38
C ALA A 234 -36.07 16.38 14.44
N ASP A 235 -35.74 16.44 15.73
CA ASP A 235 -36.72 16.28 16.83
C ASP A 235 -36.87 17.55 17.71
N ASP A 236 -36.37 18.71 17.24
CA ASP A 236 -36.41 19.98 18.00
C ASP A 236 -37.10 21.13 17.23
N ASP A 237 -37.91 20.80 16.20
CA ASP A 237 -38.65 21.77 15.37
C ASP A 237 -40.18 21.58 15.45
N ASP A 238 -40.69 21.20 16.63
CA ASP A 238 -42.12 21.25 16.95
C ASP A 238 -42.33 22.10 18.23
N ASP A 239 -42.09 23.41 18.13
CA ASP A 239 -42.63 24.39 19.07
C ASP A 239 -43.26 25.59 18.33
N ASP A 240 -44.60 25.61 18.41
CA ASP A 240 -45.43 26.78 18.74
C ASP A 240 -45.53 27.95 17.74
N TRP A 241 -46.61 27.96 16.95
CA TRP A 241 -47.24 29.19 16.44
C TRP A 241 -48.79 29.06 16.37
N ASP A 242 -49.43 29.67 17.39
CA ASP A 242 -50.82 30.17 17.52
C ASP A 242 -52.04 29.22 17.44
#